data_AF-A0A2D9VGU3-F1
#
_entry.id   AF-A0A2D9VGU3-F1
#
_cell.length_a   1.000
_cell.length_b   1.000
_cell.length_c   1.000
_cell.angle_alpha   90.00
_cell.angle_beta   90.00
_cell.angle_gamma   90.00
#
_symmetry.space_group_name_H-M   'P 1'
#
loop_
_entity.id
_entity.type
_entity.pdbx_description
1 polymer ?
#
loop_
_entity_poly.entity_id
_entity_poly.type
_entity_poly.pdbx_seq_one_letter_code
_entity_poly.pdbx_strand_id
1 'polypeptide(L)'
;MTVLETLKKWVDVELSFTKRDIVLLNDNYKNIILYYFFGSCDLCAQAMDLDDNNFKSLYTDVITYIGISNSDINNVFEVWMLDKFSDKELFIIKHGARCFREFEKNPDGVGGLRVCFSKFSKNKK
;
A
#
# COMPACT_ATOMS: atom_id res chain seq x y z
N MET A 1 1.80 -2.31 -20.90
CA MET A 1 1.24 -2.42 -19.54
C MET A 1 1.33 -1.04 -18.92
N THR A 2 0.21 -0.49 -18.44
CA THR A 2 0.20 0.81 -17.76
C THR A 2 0.76 0.66 -16.34
N VAL A 3 1.12 1.78 -15.71
CA VAL A 3 1.56 1.77 -14.31
C VAL A 3 0.44 1.29 -13.39
N LEU A 4 -0.81 1.68 -13.65
CA LEU A 4 -1.97 1.17 -12.91
C LEU A 4 -2.13 -0.35 -13.04
N GLU A 5 -1.97 -0.92 -14.25
CA GLU A 5 -2.01 -2.37 -14.44
C GLU A 5 -0.89 -3.09 -13.68
N THR A 6 0.30 -2.49 -13.65
CA THR A 6 1.46 -3.03 -12.92
C THR A 6 1.20 -3.02 -11.41
N LEU A 7 0.64 -1.92 -10.88
CA LEU A 7 0.26 -1.80 -9.47
C LEU A 7 -0.86 -2.76 -9.09
N LYS A 8 -1.85 -2.97 -9.96
CA LYS A 8 -2.91 -3.98 -9.75
C LYS A 8 -2.35 -5.40 -9.69
N LYS A 9 -1.45 -5.75 -10.61
CA LYS A 9 -0.75 -7.05 -10.57
C LYS A 9 0.07 -7.21 -9.29
N TRP A 10 0.78 -6.16 -8.88
CA TRP A 10 1.52 -6.14 -7.62
C TRP A 10 0.62 -6.38 -6.41
N VAL A 11 -0.53 -5.70 -6.36
CA VAL A 11 -1.56 -5.89 -5.33
C VAL A 11 -2.01 -7.34 -5.27
N ASP A 12 -2.38 -7.94 -6.40
CA ASP A 12 -2.87 -9.32 -6.44
C ASP A 12 -1.83 -10.30 -5.91
N VAL A 13 -0.57 -10.13 -6.34
CA VAL A 13 0.54 -10.97 -5.92
C VAL A 13 0.77 -10.85 -4.41
N GLU A 14 0.87 -9.65 -3.86
CA GLU A 14 1.12 -9.47 -2.42
C GLU A 14 -0.06 -9.97 -1.57
N LEU A 15 -1.29 -9.72 -2.01
CA LEU A 15 -2.48 -10.21 -1.30
C LEU A 15 -2.61 -11.73 -1.38
N SER A 16 -2.08 -12.39 -2.42
CA SER A 16 -2.11 -13.86 -2.54
C SER A 16 -1.36 -14.57 -1.41
N PHE A 17 -0.37 -13.91 -0.78
CA PHE A 17 0.32 -14.44 0.41
C PHE A 17 -0.45 -14.25 1.71
N THR A 18 -1.68 -13.73 1.63
CA THR A 18 -2.49 -13.33 2.77
C THR A 18 -3.91 -13.88 2.64
N LYS A 19 -4.68 -13.90 3.73
CA LYS A 19 -6.10 -14.27 3.71
C LYS A 19 -6.95 -13.03 3.45
N ARG A 20 -7.04 -12.59 2.18
CA ARG A 20 -7.66 -11.31 1.75
C ARG A 20 -8.95 -10.96 2.49
N ASP A 21 -9.91 -11.88 2.60
CA ASP A 21 -11.20 -11.60 3.25
C ASP A 21 -11.07 -11.27 4.74
N ILE A 22 -10.19 -11.96 5.45
CA ILE A 22 -9.92 -11.72 6.88
C ILE A 22 -9.21 -10.37 7.06
N VAL A 23 -8.34 -10.04 6.11
CA VAL A 23 -7.54 -8.82 6.11
C VAL A 23 -8.41 -7.58 5.92
N LEU A 24 -9.41 -7.65 5.04
CA LEU A 24 -10.34 -6.53 4.78
C LEU A 24 -11.41 -6.36 5.87
N LEU A 25 -11.57 -7.30 6.80
CA LEU A 25 -12.49 -7.17 7.94
C LEU A 25 -11.83 -6.56 9.19
N ASN A 26 -10.50 -6.39 9.19
CA ASN A 26 -9.75 -5.91 10.34
C ASN A 26 -9.14 -4.53 10.08
N ASP A 27 -9.53 -3.53 10.86
CA ASP A 27 -9.11 -2.14 10.62
C ASP A 27 -7.61 -1.89 10.81
N ASN A 28 -6.92 -2.65 11.67
CA ASN A 28 -5.46 -2.57 11.75
C ASN A 28 -4.78 -3.12 10.49
N TYR A 29 -5.35 -4.18 9.90
CA TYR A 29 -4.85 -4.74 8.64
C TYR A 29 -5.14 -3.84 7.44
N LYS A 30 -6.32 -3.22 7.38
CA LYS A 30 -6.61 -2.18 6.38
C LYS A 30 -5.60 -1.03 6.46
N ASN A 31 -5.30 -0.54 7.66
CA ASN A 31 -4.30 0.52 7.84
C ASN A 31 -2.92 0.10 7.32
N ILE A 32 -2.50 -1.14 7.59
CA ILE A 32 -1.23 -1.64 7.05
C ILE A 32 -1.26 -1.71 5.52
N ILE A 33 -2.37 -2.18 4.91
CA ILE A 33 -2.53 -2.21 3.44
C ILE A 33 -2.41 -0.80 2.85
N LEU A 34 -3.14 0.16 3.41
CA LEU A 34 -3.17 1.54 2.94
C LEU A 34 -1.75 2.09 2.83
N TYR A 35 -1.01 2.09 3.94
CA TYR A 35 0.34 2.64 3.96
C TYR A 35 1.35 1.80 3.15
N TYR A 36 1.16 0.49 3.04
CA TYR A 36 2.06 -0.36 2.27
C TYR A 36 1.99 -0.06 0.77
N PHE A 37 0.77 0.04 0.23
CA PHE A 37 0.58 0.37 -1.17
C PHE A 37 0.76 1.86 -1.45
N PHE A 38 0.62 2.73 -0.44
CA PHE A 38 1.00 4.14 -0.56
C PHE A 38 2.46 4.27 -1.00
N GLY A 39 3.39 3.58 -0.35
CA GLY A 39 4.80 3.61 -0.73
C GLY A 39 5.08 3.05 -2.14
N SER A 40 4.29 2.09 -2.60
CA SER A 40 4.39 1.57 -3.97
C SER A 40 3.95 2.62 -5.00
N CYS A 41 2.82 3.30 -4.73
CA CYS A 41 2.28 4.35 -5.58
C CYS A 41 3.16 5.61 -5.59
N ASP A 42 3.71 5.99 -4.43
CA ASP A 42 4.58 7.14 -4.24
C ASP A 42 5.85 6.99 -5.10
N LEU A 43 6.42 5.79 -5.12
CA LEU A 43 7.55 5.47 -5.98
C LEU A 43 7.22 5.63 -7.48
N CYS A 44 6.06 5.15 -7.90
CA CYS A 44 5.61 5.33 -9.29
C CYS A 44 5.39 6.80 -9.63
N ALA A 45 4.75 7.55 -8.74
CA ALA A 45 4.48 8.97 -8.93
C ALA A 45 5.77 9.78 -9.07
N GLN A 46 6.77 9.52 -8.22
CA GLN A 46 8.09 10.14 -8.32
C GLN A 46 8.79 9.80 -9.65
N ALA A 47 8.72 8.55 -10.09
CA ALA A 47 9.34 8.13 -11.36
C ALA A 47 8.64 8.74 -12.59
N MET A 48 7.37 9.07 -12.47
CA MET A 48 6.53 9.64 -13.53
C MET A 48 6.39 11.17 -13.43
N ASP A 49 6.96 11.80 -12.40
CA ASP A 49 6.79 13.22 -12.09
C ASP A 49 5.31 13.64 -11.96
N LEU A 50 4.51 12.80 -11.27
CA LEU A 50 3.10 13.10 -11.03
C LEU A 50 2.94 14.17 -9.95
N ASP A 51 2.05 15.13 -10.21
CA ASP A 51 1.56 16.04 -9.17
C ASP A 51 0.68 15.33 -8.12
N ASP A 52 0.39 16.04 -7.03
CA ASP A 52 -0.40 15.52 -5.91
C ASP A 52 -1.80 15.02 -6.32
N ASN A 53 -2.45 15.65 -7.30
CA ASN A 53 -3.79 15.28 -7.74
C ASN A 53 -3.75 13.96 -8.53
N ASN A 54 -2.78 13.83 -9.42
CA ASN A 54 -2.54 12.62 -10.19
C ASN A 54 -2.08 11.46 -9.29
N PHE A 55 -1.25 11.73 -8.28
CA PHE A 55 -0.91 10.74 -7.26
C PHE A 55 -2.15 10.28 -6.47
N LYS A 56 -2.98 11.23 -5.98
CA LYS A 56 -4.22 10.91 -5.26
C LYS A 56 -5.15 10.04 -6.11
N SER A 57 -5.30 10.35 -7.40
CA SER A 57 -6.09 9.54 -8.32
C SER A 57 -5.54 8.12 -8.45
N LEU A 58 -4.23 7.99 -8.75
CA LEU A 58 -3.58 6.69 -8.91
C LEU A 58 -3.70 5.82 -7.65
N TYR A 59 -3.40 6.40 -6.49
CA TYR A 59 -3.52 5.69 -5.21
C TYR A 59 -4.97 5.29 -4.92
N THR A 60 -5.94 6.17 -5.19
CA THR A 60 -7.36 5.86 -5.01
C THR A 60 -7.77 4.68 -5.89
N ASP A 61 -7.37 4.67 -7.16
CA ASP A 61 -7.69 3.57 -8.09
C ASP A 61 -7.09 2.22 -7.63
N VAL A 62 -5.88 2.25 -7.04
CA VAL A 62 -5.23 1.04 -6.51
C VAL A 62 -5.93 0.54 -5.24
N ILE A 63 -6.26 1.42 -4.31
CA ILE A 63 -6.88 1.02 -3.04
C ILE A 63 -8.35 0.61 -3.21
N THR A 64 -9.09 1.28 -4.09
CA THR A 64 -10.46 0.90 -4.42
C THR A 64 -10.50 -0.46 -5.13
N TYR A 65 -9.49 -0.77 -5.97
CA TYR A 65 -9.34 -2.10 -6.56
C TYR A 65 -9.15 -3.22 -5.51
N ILE A 66 -8.52 -2.90 -4.37
CA ILE A 66 -8.41 -3.83 -3.23
C ILE A 66 -9.77 -4.08 -2.57
N GLY A 67 -10.68 -3.10 -2.63
CA GLY A 67 -11.99 -3.11 -2.00
C GLY A 67 -12.08 -2.27 -0.72
N ILE A 68 -11.12 -1.34 -0.51
CA ILE A 68 -11.15 -0.42 0.64
C ILE A 68 -11.87 0.87 0.24
N SER A 69 -12.60 1.46 1.19
CA SER A 69 -13.50 2.58 0.96
C SER A 69 -12.77 3.92 0.81
N ASN A 70 -13.40 4.87 0.10
CA ASN A 70 -12.84 6.22 -0.05
C ASN A 70 -12.69 6.99 1.27
N SER A 71 -13.51 6.71 2.29
CA SER A 71 -13.35 7.35 3.60
C SER A 71 -12.03 6.99 4.27
N ASP A 72 -11.59 5.74 4.14
CA ASP A 72 -10.30 5.30 4.69
C ASP A 72 -9.13 5.94 3.93
N ILE A 73 -9.28 6.12 2.62
CA ILE A 73 -8.30 6.77 1.74
C ILE A 73 -8.12 8.25 2.09
N ASN A 74 -9.22 8.96 2.33
CA ASN A 74 -9.18 10.39 2.67
C ASN A 74 -8.37 10.66 3.94
N ASN A 75 -8.50 9.81 4.96
CA ASN A 75 -7.70 9.92 6.19
C ASN A 75 -6.20 9.82 5.90
N VAL A 76 -5.79 8.92 5.00
CA VAL A 76 -4.37 8.79 4.59
C VAL A 76 -3.89 10.06 3.90
N PHE A 77 -4.71 10.67 3.04
CA PHE A 77 -4.35 11.93 2.40
C PHE A 77 -4.20 13.07 3.40
N GLU A 78 -5.07 13.17 4.41
CA GLU A 78 -4.92 14.17 5.45
C GLU A 78 -3.61 13.99 6.23
N VAL A 79 -3.27 12.76 6.62
CA VAL A 79 -2.01 12.46 7.30
C VAL A 79 -0.80 12.81 6.43
N TRP A 80 -0.85 12.46 5.14
CA TRP A 80 0.21 12.73 4.18
C TRP A 80 0.41 14.24 3.95
N MET A 81 -0.66 14.97 3.62
CA MET A 81 -0.61 16.40 3.32
C MET A 81 -0.16 17.24 4.53
N LEU A 82 -0.36 16.74 5.75
CA LEU A 82 0.09 17.38 6.99
C LEU A 82 1.47 16.93 7.44
N ASP A 83 2.13 16.02 6.72
CA ASP A 83 3.40 15.38 7.08
C ASP A 83 3.38 14.77 8.49
N LYS A 84 2.29 14.04 8.81
CA LYS A 84 2.01 13.49 10.15
C LYS A 84 2.17 11.98 10.25
N PHE A 85 2.87 11.35 9.31
CA PHE A 85 3.11 9.91 9.40
C PHE A 85 3.90 9.58 10.67
N SER A 86 3.41 8.62 11.44
CA SER A 86 4.13 8.00 12.55
C SER A 86 5.30 7.14 12.04
N ASP A 87 6.26 6.84 12.91
CA ASP A 87 7.39 5.95 12.58
C ASP A 87 6.95 4.58 12.05
N LYS A 88 5.82 4.06 12.58
CA LYS A 88 5.22 2.81 12.11
C LYS A 88 4.76 2.94 10.66
N GLU A 89 4.05 4.02 10.33
CA GLU A 89 3.51 4.26 8.99
C GLU A 89 4.63 4.53 8.00
N LEU A 90 5.61 5.36 8.36
CA LEU A 90 6.82 5.59 7.59
C LEU A 90 7.59 4.28 7.31
N PHE A 91 7.69 3.40 8.30
CA PHE A 91 8.30 2.08 8.09
C PHE A 91 7.53 1.27 7.06
N ILE A 92 6.20 1.21 7.17
CA ILE A 92 5.35 0.43 6.26
C ILE A 92 5.43 0.99 4.83
N ILE A 93 5.39 2.31 4.66
CA ILE A 93 5.53 3.01 3.38
C ILE A 93 6.87 2.67 2.74
N LYS A 94 7.98 2.87 3.47
CA LYS A 94 9.33 2.58 2.96
C LYS A 94 9.50 1.10 2.61
N HIS A 95 8.90 0.21 3.40
CA HIS A 95 8.94 -1.22 3.15
C HIS A 95 8.18 -1.60 1.88
N GLY A 96 6.97 -1.06 1.69
CA GLY A 96 6.18 -1.28 0.47
C GLY A 96 6.89 -0.78 -0.79
N ALA A 97 7.44 0.43 -0.75
CA ALA A 97 8.24 0.97 -1.84
C ALA A 97 9.44 0.07 -2.19
N ARG A 98 10.15 -0.44 -1.17
CA ARG A 98 11.29 -1.36 -1.38
C ARG A 98 10.85 -2.67 -2.02
N CYS A 99 9.81 -3.30 -1.47
CA CYS A 99 9.30 -4.57 -2.00
C CYS A 99 8.77 -4.42 -3.43
N PHE A 100 8.14 -3.29 -3.75
CA PHE A 100 7.72 -3.00 -5.12
C PHE A 100 8.91 -2.84 -6.09
N ARG A 101 10.03 -2.24 -5.68
CA ARG A 101 11.27 -2.25 -6.52
C ARG A 101 11.79 -3.67 -6.77
N GLU A 102 11.67 -4.55 -5.78
CA GLU A 102 12.12 -5.94 -5.89
C GLU A 102 11.17 -6.80 -6.76
N PHE A 103 9.93 -6.36 -6.96
CA PHE A 103 8.92 -7.06 -7.74
C PHE A 103 9.30 -7.24 -9.22
N GLU A 104 10.04 -6.28 -9.81
CA GLU A 104 10.54 -6.41 -11.19
C GLU A 104 11.40 -7.68 -11.36
N LYS A 105 12.21 -7.99 -10.34
CA LYS A 105 13.10 -9.16 -10.33
C LYS A 105 12.40 -10.42 -9.83
N ASN A 106 11.33 -10.27 -9.05
CA ASN A 106 10.58 -11.37 -8.44
C ASN A 106 9.07 -11.18 -8.69
N PRO A 107 8.59 -11.43 -9.92
CA PRO A 107 7.21 -11.15 -10.31
C PRO A 107 6.19 -12.10 -9.67
N ASP A 108 6.65 -13.21 -9.09
CA ASP A 108 5.82 -14.13 -8.31
C ASP A 108 5.62 -13.64 -6.86
N GLY A 109 6.30 -12.56 -6.49
CA GLY A 109 6.05 -11.80 -5.27
C GLY A 109 7.19 -11.79 -4.26
N VAL A 110 7.11 -10.83 -3.33
CA VAL A 110 8.14 -10.56 -2.34
C VAL A 110 7.63 -10.90 -0.92
N GLY A 111 6.31 -10.89 -0.73
CA GLY A 111 5.66 -11.23 0.54
C GLY A 111 5.87 -10.18 1.63
N GLY A 112 6.20 -8.94 1.25
CA GLY A 112 6.47 -7.85 2.19
C GLY A 112 5.25 -7.45 3.01
N LEU A 113 4.05 -7.52 2.42
CA LEU A 113 2.81 -7.23 3.12
C LEU A 113 2.59 -8.21 4.30
N ARG A 114 2.90 -9.50 4.09
CA ARG A 114 2.83 -10.53 5.16
C ARG A 114 3.82 -10.25 6.29
N VAL A 115 4.99 -9.68 5.98
CA VAL A 115 5.97 -9.26 6.98
C VAL A 115 5.40 -8.11 7.83
N CYS A 116 4.82 -7.09 7.19
CA CYS A 116 4.15 -6.00 7.89
C CYS A 116 3.02 -6.49 8.79
N PHE A 117 2.16 -7.39 8.30
CA PHE A 117 1.13 -8.01 9.14
C PHE A 117 1.76 -8.77 10.31
N SER A 118 2.76 -9.61 10.11
CA SER A 118 3.39 -10.35 11.21
C SER A 118 4.01 -9.43 12.28
N LYS A 119 4.59 -8.30 11.85
CA LYS A 119 5.25 -7.32 12.72
C LYS A 119 4.26 -6.44 13.48
N PHE A 120 3.16 -6.01 12.83
CA PHE A 120 2.26 -4.99 13.35
C PHE A 120 0.82 -5.47 13.61
N SER A 121 0.51 -6.74 13.36
CA SER A 121 -0.76 -7.40 13.72
C SER A 121 -0.98 -7.46 15.23
N LYS A 122 0.09 -7.46 16.01
CA LYS A 122 0.03 -7.67 17.46
C LYS A 122 0.00 -6.34 18.19
N ASN A 123 -1.21 -5.89 18.53
CA ASN A 123 -1.43 -5.45 19.90
C ASN A 123 -1.44 -6.71 20.76
N LYS A 124 -0.26 -7.16 21.21
CA LYS A 124 -0.24 -7.91 22.47
C LYS A 124 -0.66 -6.89 23.52
N LYS A 125 -1.77 -7.21 24.20
CA LYS A 125 -2.29 -6.55 25.39
C LYS A 125 -1.19 -5.98 26.29
#